data_AF-A0A4V2VQT3-F1
#
_entry.id   AF-A0A4V2VQT3-F1
#
_cell.length_a   1.000
_cell.length_b   1.000
_cell.length_c   1.000
_cell.angle_alpha   90.00
_cell.angle_beta   90.00
_cell.angle_gamma   90.00
#
_symmetry.space_group_name_H-M   'P 1'
#
loop_
_entity.id
_entity.type
_entity.pdbx_description
1 polymer ?
#
loop_
_entity_poly.entity_id
_entity_poly.type
_entity_poly.pdbx_seq_one_letter_code
_entity_poly.pdbx_strand_id
1 'polypeptide(L)'
;MTRRPVRRTSGFTLIDAVLAMVVMGFGMLALVGMQQKLSLSSDIAKQRTEATRLAQDKMEALRAYTTLTGTGSSWNGLANGTDTLSSYSVSGATTQTNTTYTRSWTVGGAATDFQRPVTVAVSWFDASSAPQSLTLPSVIAKMDPAIAGYVGFPLPANTNLKNPKNRSLNIPVQSIPLNNGNSAYQLGSYAIVFNNAAGNVVQRCDTNNLTAANYGSSNCYSLPAYIVTGYISGAVSTGTPLLPTGINTSQIAVTGPGGLHAISCTIGQALDQNSSSPIPGYLYYLCVIPMPATVDATTGVTTITGTWSGTIRLGGVPTTGNYIVCRFQYATSSTVNSNLANVQPYSLVDRSLDDQNYYVATSSAGSCPTVTTTTAQGGSVATTRHQDCRSSTSPSTATDGTCPATNFNTPS
;
A
#
# COMPACT_ATOMS: atom_id res chain seq x y z
N MET A 1 -30.20 31.35 -107.23
CA MET A 1 -30.40 30.61 -105.96
C MET A 1 -30.22 29.12 -106.23
N THR A 2 -29.05 28.58 -105.91
CA THR A 2 -28.65 27.19 -106.19
C THR A 2 -29.03 26.28 -105.01
N ARG A 3 -29.91 25.30 -105.25
CA ARG A 3 -30.29 24.28 -104.26
C ARG A 3 -29.10 23.35 -103.98
N ARG A 4 -28.67 23.30 -102.72
CA ARG A 4 -27.62 22.40 -102.22
C ARG A 4 -28.21 20.99 -102.02
N PRO A 5 -27.54 19.90 -102.46
CA PRO A 5 -28.05 18.56 -102.25
C PRO A 5 -27.91 18.16 -100.78
N VAL A 6 -29.00 17.65 -100.20
CA VAL A 6 -29.00 17.02 -98.87
C VAL A 6 -28.25 15.70 -98.98
N ARG A 7 -27.03 15.64 -98.43
CA ARG A 7 -26.31 14.36 -98.27
C ARG A 7 -27.09 13.50 -97.30
N ARG A 8 -27.50 12.31 -97.73
CA ARG A 8 -28.00 11.26 -96.83
C ARG A 8 -26.82 10.80 -95.97
N THR A 9 -26.90 11.03 -94.67
CA THR A 9 -26.02 10.44 -93.66
C THR A 9 -26.25 8.93 -93.65
N SER A 10 -25.29 8.18 -94.19
CA SER A 10 -25.26 6.73 -94.16
C SER A 10 -25.01 6.22 -92.73
N GLY A 11 -26.06 5.79 -92.06
CA GLY A 11 -26.18 4.42 -91.51
C GLY A 11 -25.10 3.81 -90.61
N PHE A 12 -24.26 4.57 -89.90
CA PHE A 12 -23.28 4.00 -88.94
C PHE A 12 -23.68 4.13 -87.45
N THR A 13 -24.82 4.75 -87.13
CA THR A 13 -25.21 5.00 -85.73
C THR A 13 -25.61 3.74 -84.96
N LEU A 14 -26.18 2.74 -85.64
CA LEU A 14 -26.66 1.52 -84.98
C LEU A 14 -25.50 0.57 -84.63
N ILE A 15 -24.48 0.47 -85.49
CA ILE A 15 -23.31 -0.36 -85.20
C ILE A 15 -22.44 0.26 -84.10
N ASP A 16 -22.35 1.59 -84.06
CA ASP A 16 -21.64 2.32 -83.00
C ASP A 16 -22.36 2.19 -81.64
N ALA A 17 -23.70 2.28 -81.63
CA ALA A 17 -24.48 2.02 -80.42
C ALA A 17 -24.32 0.58 -79.89
N VAL A 18 -24.22 -0.41 -80.78
CA VAL A 18 -23.98 -1.82 -80.38
C VAL A 18 -22.56 -2.00 -79.85
N LEU A 19 -21.55 -1.42 -80.51
CA LEU A 19 -20.16 -1.46 -80.02
C LEU A 19 -20.03 -0.76 -78.66
N ALA A 20 -20.66 0.40 -78.48
CA ALA A 20 -20.70 1.11 -77.21
C ALA A 20 -21.36 0.27 -76.10
N MET A 21 -22.49 -0.38 -76.40
CA MET A 21 -23.16 -1.28 -75.44
C MET A 21 -22.26 -2.48 -75.06
N VAL A 22 -21.55 -3.07 -76.02
CA VAL A 22 -20.62 -4.19 -75.75
C VAL A 22 -19.45 -3.75 -74.87
N VAL A 23 -18.84 -2.60 -75.18
CA VAL A 23 -17.72 -2.04 -74.39
C VAL A 23 -18.19 -1.69 -72.97
N MET A 24 -19.37 -1.08 -72.82
CA MET A 24 -19.96 -0.81 -71.51
C MET A 24 -20.27 -2.10 -70.75
N GLY A 25 -20.75 -3.15 -71.43
CA GLY A 25 -21.00 -4.47 -70.83
C GLY A 25 -19.73 -5.08 -70.24
N PHE A 26 -18.63 -5.09 -70.98
CA PHE A 26 -17.33 -5.53 -70.47
C PHE A 26 -16.81 -4.64 -69.33
N GLY A 27 -17.00 -3.33 -69.42
CA GLY A 27 -16.62 -2.38 -68.36
C GLY A 27 -17.37 -2.64 -67.05
N MET A 28 -18.68 -2.91 -67.11
CA MET A 28 -19.49 -3.23 -65.93
C MET A 28 -19.10 -4.58 -65.30
N LEU A 29 -18.82 -5.60 -66.12
CA LEU A 29 -18.32 -6.90 -65.63
C LEU A 29 -16.99 -6.77 -64.88
N ALA A 30 -16.06 -5.95 -65.39
CA ALA A 30 -14.79 -5.68 -64.72
C ALA A 30 -14.97 -4.98 -63.36
N LEU A 31 -15.89 -4.00 -63.28
CA LEU A 31 -16.20 -3.29 -62.03
C LEU A 31 -16.80 -4.22 -60.97
N VAL A 32 -17.73 -5.11 -61.35
CA VAL A 32 -18.31 -6.08 -60.41
C VAL A 32 -17.24 -7.00 -59.83
N GLY A 33 -16.30 -7.49 -60.65
CA GLY A 33 -15.18 -8.31 -60.17
C GLY A 33 -14.26 -7.55 -59.19
N MET A 34 -14.03 -6.26 -59.42
CA MET A 34 -13.26 -5.41 -58.49
C MET A 34 -14.00 -5.17 -57.17
N GLN A 35 -15.31 -4.88 -57.23
CA GLN A 35 -16.15 -4.66 -56.05
C GLN A 35 -16.20 -5.90 -55.14
N GLN A 36 -16.30 -7.10 -55.73
CA GLN A 36 -16.25 -8.36 -54.98
C GLN A 36 -14.93 -8.54 -54.23
N LYS A 37 -13.79 -8.30 -54.91
CA LYS A 37 -12.46 -8.38 -54.27
C LYS A 37 -12.28 -7.37 -53.13
N LEU A 38 -12.79 -6.16 -53.30
CA LEU A 38 -12.76 -5.13 -52.25
C LEU A 38 -13.59 -5.53 -51.03
N SER A 39 -14.77 -6.12 -51.23
CA SER A 39 -15.62 -6.61 -50.12
C SER A 39 -14.91 -7.72 -49.34
N LEU A 40 -14.37 -8.74 -50.02
CA LEU A 40 -13.64 -9.83 -49.37
C LEU A 40 -12.42 -9.33 -48.59
N SER A 41 -11.67 -8.39 -49.17
CA SER A 41 -10.53 -7.77 -48.51
C SER A 41 -10.95 -6.99 -47.25
N SER A 42 -12.08 -6.27 -47.32
CA SER A 42 -12.65 -5.56 -46.17
C SER A 42 -13.02 -6.51 -45.04
N ASP A 43 -13.65 -7.64 -45.36
CA ASP A 43 -14.07 -8.62 -44.36
C ASP A 43 -12.87 -9.31 -43.70
N ILE A 44 -11.85 -9.68 -44.48
CA ILE A 44 -10.58 -10.22 -43.94
C ILE A 44 -9.90 -9.20 -43.03
N ALA A 45 -9.89 -7.92 -43.40
CA ALA A 45 -9.30 -6.87 -42.57
C ALA A 45 -10.03 -6.73 -41.23
N LYS A 46 -11.38 -6.70 -41.24
CA LYS A 46 -12.20 -6.70 -40.01
C LYS A 46 -11.90 -7.91 -39.14
N GLN A 47 -11.85 -9.11 -39.74
CA GLN A 47 -11.58 -10.33 -39.02
C GLN A 47 -10.20 -10.33 -38.34
N ARG A 48 -9.18 -9.76 -39.01
CA ARG A 48 -7.83 -9.61 -38.43
C ARG A 48 -7.79 -8.60 -37.30
N THR A 49 -8.49 -7.46 -37.43
CA THR A 49 -8.59 -6.47 -36.36
C THR A 49 -9.25 -7.09 -35.12
N GLU A 50 -10.32 -7.86 -35.32
CA GLU A 50 -11.02 -8.55 -34.24
C GLU A 50 -10.15 -9.64 -33.59
N ALA A 51 -9.48 -10.48 -34.39
CA ALA A 51 -8.53 -11.47 -33.89
C ALA A 51 -7.38 -10.83 -33.08
N THR A 52 -6.86 -9.69 -33.53
CA THR A 52 -5.83 -8.93 -32.82
C THR A 52 -6.34 -8.45 -31.46
N ARG A 53 -7.56 -7.90 -31.42
CA ARG A 53 -8.19 -7.46 -30.17
C ARG A 53 -8.38 -8.63 -29.20
N LEU A 54 -8.83 -9.80 -29.68
CA LEU A 54 -9.00 -11.01 -28.86
C LEU A 54 -7.66 -11.56 -28.34
N ALA A 55 -6.59 -11.46 -29.13
CA ALA A 55 -5.25 -11.84 -28.71
C ALA A 55 -4.72 -10.89 -27.62
N GLN A 56 -4.88 -9.58 -27.82
CA GLN A 56 -4.48 -8.55 -26.85
C GLN A 56 -5.25 -8.66 -25.54
N ASP A 57 -6.56 -8.87 -25.60
CA ASP A 57 -7.42 -9.06 -24.44
C ASP A 57 -6.97 -10.26 -23.59
N LYS A 58 -6.64 -11.39 -24.25
CA LYS A 58 -6.09 -12.54 -23.53
C LYS A 58 -4.71 -12.27 -22.95
N MET A 59 -3.84 -11.60 -23.71
CA MET A 59 -2.53 -11.20 -23.23
C MET A 59 -2.63 -10.35 -21.97
N GLU A 60 -3.60 -9.44 -21.91
CA GLU A 60 -3.83 -8.60 -20.73
C GLU A 60 -4.41 -9.40 -19.57
N ALA A 61 -5.37 -10.30 -19.83
CA ALA A 61 -5.87 -11.22 -18.80
C ALA A 61 -4.76 -12.10 -18.21
N LEU A 62 -3.79 -12.54 -19.02
CA LEU A 62 -2.62 -13.29 -18.56
C LEU A 62 -1.64 -12.42 -17.76
N ARG A 63 -1.55 -11.11 -18.05
CA ARG A 63 -0.77 -10.14 -17.24
C ARG A 63 -1.45 -9.79 -15.93
N ALA A 64 -2.78 -9.82 -15.87
CA ALA A 64 -3.58 -9.56 -14.68
C ALA A 64 -3.63 -10.73 -13.68
N TYR A 65 -2.65 -11.65 -13.71
CA TYR A 65 -2.62 -12.80 -12.81
C TYR A 65 -2.64 -12.34 -11.35
N THR A 66 -3.75 -12.60 -10.67
CA THR A 66 -4.04 -12.12 -9.32
C THR A 66 -4.53 -13.30 -8.51
N THR A 67 -3.62 -14.02 -7.86
CA THR A 67 -4.00 -14.89 -6.74
C THR A 67 -3.38 -14.35 -5.46
N LEU A 68 -4.19 -13.53 -4.78
CA LEU A 68 -4.05 -13.04 -3.40
C LEU A 68 -4.40 -14.15 -2.38
N THR A 69 -3.77 -15.32 -2.47
CA THR A 69 -3.80 -16.32 -1.39
C THR A 69 -2.47 -17.08 -1.36
N GLY A 70 -1.40 -16.39 -0.97
CA GLY A 70 -0.13 -17.05 -0.72
C GLY A 70 1.02 -16.05 -0.61
N THR A 71 1.84 -16.21 0.43
CA THR A 71 3.13 -15.56 0.57
C THR A 71 4.06 -16.00 -0.56
N GLY A 72 4.07 -15.26 -1.67
CA GLY A 72 5.06 -15.42 -2.75
C GLY A 72 4.51 -15.09 -4.14
N SER A 73 5.35 -14.46 -4.97
CA SER A 73 5.12 -14.27 -6.40
C SER A 73 5.01 -15.65 -7.07
N SER A 74 3.79 -16.15 -7.22
CA SER A 74 3.52 -17.49 -7.72
C SER A 74 2.89 -17.45 -9.10
N TRP A 75 3.42 -18.26 -10.03
CA TRP A 75 2.88 -18.46 -11.38
C TRP A 75 1.54 -19.22 -11.41
N ASN A 76 0.88 -19.42 -10.26
CA ASN A 76 -0.29 -20.29 -10.10
C ASN A 76 -1.50 -19.88 -10.97
N GLY A 77 -1.58 -18.62 -11.39
CA GLY A 77 -2.61 -18.13 -12.33
C GLY A 77 -2.26 -18.26 -13.82
N LEU A 78 -1.05 -18.71 -14.17
CA LEU A 78 -0.53 -18.73 -15.55
C LEU A 78 -0.37 -20.18 -16.05
N ALA A 79 -1.42 -20.67 -16.71
CA ALA A 79 -1.48 -22.00 -17.32
C ALA A 79 -1.79 -21.93 -18.82
N ASN A 80 -1.38 -22.96 -19.55
CA ASN A 80 -1.75 -23.15 -20.97
C ASN A 80 -3.27 -23.36 -21.09
N GLY A 81 -3.84 -22.99 -22.22
CA GLY A 81 -5.24 -23.24 -22.48
C GLY A 81 -5.69 -22.87 -23.87
N THR A 82 -6.96 -23.19 -24.14
CA THR A 82 -7.62 -22.96 -25.42
C THR A 82 -9.08 -22.61 -25.17
N ASP A 83 -9.62 -21.68 -25.94
CA ASP A 83 -11.05 -21.37 -25.97
C ASP A 83 -11.56 -21.11 -27.38
N THR A 84 -12.87 -21.32 -27.55
CA THR A 84 -13.58 -21.04 -28.80
C THR A 84 -14.58 -19.92 -28.54
N LEU A 85 -14.52 -18.89 -29.37
CA LEU A 85 -15.24 -17.64 -29.21
C LEU A 85 -16.10 -17.38 -30.44
N SER A 86 -17.41 -17.52 -30.28
CA SER A 86 -18.45 -17.04 -31.22
C SER A 86 -19.11 -15.74 -30.74
N SER A 87 -18.72 -15.27 -29.55
CA SER A 87 -19.15 -14.03 -28.92
C SER A 87 -18.15 -13.67 -27.83
N TYR A 88 -18.00 -12.37 -27.53
CA TYR A 88 -17.23 -11.91 -26.38
C TYR A 88 -18.01 -10.84 -25.61
N SER A 89 -17.70 -10.65 -24.34
CA SER A 89 -18.35 -9.66 -23.48
C SER A 89 -17.39 -8.55 -23.13
N VAL A 90 -17.76 -7.29 -23.37
CA VAL A 90 -17.01 -6.11 -22.89
C VAL A 90 -17.95 -5.30 -22.01
N SER A 91 -17.56 -5.06 -20.76
CA SER A 91 -18.34 -4.27 -19.80
C SER A 91 -19.81 -4.73 -19.65
N GLY A 92 -20.04 -6.04 -19.67
CA GLY A 92 -21.38 -6.64 -19.54
C GLY A 92 -22.24 -6.65 -20.80
N ALA A 93 -21.79 -6.05 -21.92
CA ALA A 93 -22.45 -6.17 -23.21
C ALA A 93 -21.86 -7.33 -24.02
N THR A 94 -22.72 -8.26 -24.46
CA THR A 94 -22.33 -9.38 -25.32
C THR A 94 -22.31 -8.94 -26.77
N THR A 95 -21.14 -8.99 -27.41
CA THR A 95 -20.98 -8.75 -28.84
C THR A 95 -20.76 -10.08 -29.55
N GLN A 96 -21.58 -10.37 -30.56
CA GLN A 96 -21.38 -11.54 -31.41
C GLN A 96 -20.24 -11.27 -32.40
N THR A 97 -19.35 -12.25 -32.57
CA THR A 97 -18.22 -12.12 -33.48
C THR A 97 -18.67 -12.42 -34.91
N ASN A 98 -17.97 -11.86 -35.91
CA ASN A 98 -18.33 -12.08 -37.33
C ASN A 98 -18.01 -13.50 -37.82
N THR A 99 -17.19 -14.24 -37.08
CA THR A 99 -16.85 -15.66 -37.31
C THR A 99 -16.48 -16.32 -35.99
N THR A 100 -16.31 -17.64 -35.98
CA THR A 100 -15.85 -18.36 -34.79
C THR A 100 -14.33 -18.35 -34.74
N TYR A 101 -13.78 -17.81 -33.64
CA TYR A 101 -12.35 -17.78 -33.39
C TYR A 101 -11.96 -18.87 -32.40
N THR A 102 -10.85 -19.57 -32.66
CA THR A 102 -10.21 -20.46 -31.69
C THR A 102 -8.92 -19.81 -31.23
N ARG A 103 -8.86 -19.47 -29.94
CA ARG A 103 -7.70 -18.86 -29.31
C ARG A 103 -7.02 -19.88 -28.42
N SER A 104 -5.69 -19.88 -28.46
CA SER A 104 -4.82 -20.75 -27.67
C SER A 104 -3.71 -19.92 -27.07
N TRP A 105 -3.23 -20.32 -25.89
CA TRP A 105 -2.10 -19.66 -25.25
C TRP A 105 -1.16 -20.67 -24.60
N THR A 106 0.13 -20.43 -24.77
CA THR A 106 1.20 -21.27 -24.25
C THR A 106 2.14 -20.44 -23.40
N VAL A 107 2.37 -20.85 -22.16
CA VAL A 107 3.30 -20.26 -21.21
C VAL A 107 4.53 -21.17 -21.13
N GLY A 108 5.66 -20.71 -21.64
CA GLY A 108 6.93 -21.43 -21.58
C GLY A 108 7.70 -21.18 -20.28
N GLY A 109 8.93 -21.71 -20.21
CA GLY A 109 9.82 -21.54 -19.06
C GLY A 109 9.44 -22.38 -17.82
N ALA A 110 10.30 -22.36 -16.82
CA ALA A 110 10.11 -23.04 -15.54
C ALA A 110 9.43 -22.13 -14.50
N ALA A 111 8.81 -22.73 -13.49
CA ALA A 111 8.18 -21.99 -12.38
C ALA A 111 9.20 -21.19 -11.53
N THR A 112 10.49 -21.49 -11.66
CA THR A 112 11.58 -20.76 -10.99
C THR A 112 12.01 -19.50 -11.74
N ASP A 113 11.66 -19.36 -13.02
CA ASP A 113 12.18 -18.27 -13.85
C ASP A 113 11.61 -16.91 -13.41
N PHE A 114 12.43 -15.86 -13.51
CA PHE A 114 12.02 -14.48 -13.24
C PHE A 114 11.15 -13.89 -14.36
N GLN A 115 11.10 -14.54 -15.52
CA GLN A 115 10.26 -14.17 -16.63
C GLN A 115 9.86 -15.42 -17.42
N ARG A 116 8.64 -15.46 -17.93
CA ARG A 116 8.13 -16.58 -18.73
C ARG A 116 7.63 -16.08 -20.08
N PRO A 117 8.06 -16.67 -21.20
CA PRO A 117 7.52 -16.34 -22.51
C PRO A 117 6.08 -16.83 -22.62
N VAL A 118 5.22 -16.01 -23.21
CA VAL A 118 3.81 -16.32 -23.46
C VAL A 118 3.52 -16.07 -24.93
N THR A 119 2.87 -17.03 -25.57
CA THR A 119 2.43 -16.91 -26.95
C THR A 119 0.92 -17.10 -27.00
N VAL A 120 0.19 -16.13 -27.53
CA VAL A 120 -1.26 -16.23 -27.79
C VAL A 120 -1.46 -16.37 -29.29
N ALA A 121 -2.10 -17.44 -29.73
CA ALA A 121 -2.46 -17.68 -31.13
C ALA A 121 -3.97 -17.71 -31.30
N VAL A 122 -4.48 -17.00 -32.29
CA VAL A 122 -5.90 -16.95 -32.67
C VAL A 122 -6.04 -17.48 -34.09
N SER A 123 -6.94 -18.42 -34.30
CA SER A 123 -7.20 -19.07 -35.59
C SER A 123 -8.68 -19.03 -35.93
N TRP A 124 -9.02 -18.88 -37.21
CA TRP A 124 -10.40 -18.84 -37.70
C TRP A 124 -10.46 -19.24 -39.17
N PHE A 125 -11.67 -19.48 -39.68
CA PHE A 125 -11.93 -19.61 -41.11
C PHE A 125 -12.54 -18.31 -41.65
N ASP A 126 -12.03 -17.84 -42.79
CA ASP A 126 -12.62 -16.71 -43.50
C ASP A 126 -13.90 -17.10 -44.27
N ALA A 127 -14.55 -16.12 -44.90
CA ALA A 127 -15.80 -16.33 -45.64
C ALA A 127 -15.65 -17.28 -46.84
N SER A 128 -14.42 -17.53 -47.30
CA SER A 128 -14.10 -18.50 -48.36
C SER A 128 -13.71 -19.88 -47.80
N SER A 129 -13.89 -20.10 -46.50
CA SER A 129 -13.46 -21.31 -45.77
C SER A 129 -11.93 -21.54 -45.80
N ALA A 130 -11.14 -20.50 -46.06
CA ALA A 130 -9.69 -20.60 -45.96
C ALA A 130 -9.23 -20.36 -44.52
N PRO A 131 -8.28 -21.16 -44.00
CA PRO A 131 -7.80 -21.02 -42.63
C PRO A 131 -6.90 -19.77 -42.49
N GLN A 132 -7.15 -19.00 -41.45
CA GLN A 132 -6.39 -17.82 -41.07
C GLN A 132 -5.88 -17.97 -39.64
N SER A 133 -4.70 -17.42 -39.35
CA SER A 133 -4.18 -17.37 -37.98
C SER A 133 -3.35 -16.12 -37.72
N LEU A 134 -3.30 -15.73 -36.44
CA LEU A 134 -2.53 -14.62 -35.91
C LEU A 134 -1.84 -15.08 -34.63
N THR A 135 -0.56 -14.76 -34.47
CA THR A 135 0.19 -15.09 -33.26
C THR A 135 0.79 -13.83 -32.65
N LEU A 136 0.61 -13.66 -31.34
CA LEU A 136 1.14 -12.56 -30.54
C LEU A 136 2.06 -13.13 -29.45
N PRO A 137 3.39 -13.00 -29.60
CA PRO A 137 4.34 -13.37 -28.56
C PRO A 137 4.54 -12.23 -27.55
N SER A 138 4.85 -12.59 -26.31
CA SER A 138 5.20 -11.66 -25.24
C SER A 138 6.02 -12.36 -24.15
N VAL A 139 6.42 -11.60 -23.15
CA VAL A 139 7.09 -12.09 -21.94
C VAL A 139 6.39 -11.48 -20.74
N ILE A 140 6.14 -12.30 -19.72
CA ILE A 140 5.58 -11.85 -18.43
C ILE A 140 6.66 -12.02 -17.36
N ALA A 141 6.94 -10.97 -16.60
CA ALA A 141 7.90 -10.98 -15.50
C ALA A 141 7.24 -11.40 -14.18
N LYS A 142 8.03 -11.99 -13.28
CA LYS A 142 7.67 -12.36 -11.91
C LYS A 142 7.65 -11.11 -11.02
N MET A 143 6.66 -10.25 -11.22
CA MET A 143 6.42 -9.05 -10.42
C MET A 143 4.98 -9.02 -9.93
N ASP A 144 4.77 -8.60 -8.70
CA ASP A 144 3.42 -8.41 -8.16
C ASP A 144 2.73 -7.25 -8.92
N PRO A 145 1.58 -7.47 -9.60
CA PRO A 145 0.88 -6.39 -10.30
C PRO A 145 0.46 -5.24 -9.36
N ALA A 146 0.36 -5.46 -8.04
CA ALA A 146 0.18 -4.38 -7.07
C ALA A 146 1.39 -3.41 -7.03
N ILE A 147 2.62 -3.92 -7.24
CA ILE A 147 3.84 -3.10 -7.29
C ILE A 147 3.89 -2.28 -8.59
N ALA A 148 3.37 -2.79 -9.71
CA ALA A 148 3.27 -2.01 -10.94
C ALA A 148 2.35 -0.78 -10.80
N GLY A 149 1.29 -0.89 -9.98
CA GLY A 149 0.42 0.22 -9.60
C GLY A 149 1.14 1.34 -8.84
N TYR A 150 2.20 1.01 -8.07
CA TYR A 150 3.04 2.01 -7.39
C TYR A 150 3.91 2.82 -8.37
N VAL A 151 4.32 2.23 -9.50
CA VAL A 151 5.13 2.92 -10.52
C VAL A 151 4.28 3.92 -11.34
N GLY A 152 2.95 3.76 -11.34
CA GLY A 152 2.00 4.67 -12.00
C GLY A 152 1.78 6.01 -11.30
N PHE A 153 2.31 6.17 -10.08
CA PHE A 153 2.33 7.45 -9.35
C PHE A 153 3.77 7.91 -9.11
N PRO A 154 4.56 8.22 -10.14
CA PRO A 154 5.76 9.00 -9.92
C PRO A 154 5.28 10.40 -9.50
N LEU A 155 5.32 10.66 -8.19
CA LEU A 155 5.21 12.00 -7.66
C LEU A 155 6.20 12.87 -8.44
N PRO A 156 5.77 13.97 -9.10
CA PRO A 156 6.69 14.92 -9.70
C PRO A 156 7.81 15.24 -8.71
N ALA A 157 9.04 15.40 -9.20
CA ALA A 157 10.18 15.74 -8.33
C ALA A 157 9.79 16.90 -7.39
N ASN A 158 10.00 16.71 -6.09
CA ASN A 158 9.60 17.63 -5.01
C ASN A 158 8.11 17.69 -4.64
N THR A 159 7.29 16.73 -5.05
CA THR A 159 5.93 16.59 -4.48
C THR A 159 5.94 15.55 -3.36
N ASN A 160 5.71 15.99 -2.13
CA ASN A 160 5.43 15.09 -1.02
C ASN A 160 4.02 14.51 -1.20
N LEU A 161 3.86 13.20 -1.01
CA LEU A 161 2.54 12.60 -0.87
C LEU A 161 1.75 13.42 0.18
N LYS A 162 0.55 13.89 -0.17
CA LYS A 162 -0.30 14.61 0.78
C LYS A 162 -0.73 13.65 1.88
N ASN A 163 0.03 13.61 2.96
CA ASN A 163 -0.33 12.86 4.15
C ASN A 163 -1.47 13.57 4.91
N PRO A 164 -2.26 12.85 5.71
CA PRO A 164 -3.24 13.46 6.60
C PRO A 164 -2.61 14.58 7.44
N LYS A 165 -3.28 15.73 7.52
CA LYS A 165 -2.76 16.95 8.18
C LYS A 165 -1.40 17.46 7.65
N ASN A 166 -1.00 17.05 6.44
CA ASN A 166 0.23 17.45 5.74
C ASN A 166 1.53 17.27 6.57
N ARG A 167 1.63 16.14 7.27
CA ARG A 167 2.79 15.80 8.11
C ARG A 167 3.10 14.30 8.09
N SER A 168 4.27 13.92 8.57
CA SER A 168 4.68 12.51 8.72
C SER A 168 3.69 11.73 9.58
N LEU A 169 3.42 10.46 9.20
CA LEU A 169 2.50 9.58 9.92
C LEU A 169 3.01 9.23 11.33
N ASN A 170 4.33 9.30 11.54
CA ASN A 170 4.96 9.06 12.84
C ASN A 170 4.66 10.15 13.87
N ILE A 171 4.09 11.30 13.44
CA ILE A 171 3.72 12.37 14.35
C ILE A 171 2.35 12.03 14.97
N PRO A 172 2.24 12.02 16.31
CA PRO A 172 0.98 11.74 16.98
C PRO A 172 -0.19 12.56 16.42
N VAL A 173 -1.36 11.95 16.28
CA VAL A 173 -2.52 12.59 15.64
C VAL A 173 -3.00 13.83 16.41
N GLN A 174 -2.82 13.85 17.73
CA GLN A 174 -3.20 14.95 18.61
C GLN A 174 -2.20 16.12 18.62
N SER A 175 -1.08 16.02 17.89
CA SER A 175 -0.12 17.13 17.82
C SER A 175 -0.74 18.38 17.18
N ILE A 176 -0.47 19.54 17.76
CA ILE A 176 -0.90 20.87 17.32
C ILE A 176 0.08 21.38 16.26
N PRO A 177 -0.36 21.84 15.09
CA PRO A 177 0.54 22.39 14.08
C PRO A 177 1.17 23.70 14.57
N LEU A 178 2.47 23.84 14.33
CA LEU A 178 3.21 25.09 14.46
C LEU A 178 3.41 25.67 13.06
N ASN A 179 3.22 26.98 12.88
CA ASN A 179 3.23 27.66 11.58
C ASN A 179 4.58 27.60 10.82
N ASN A 180 5.61 26.94 11.38
CA ASN A 180 6.98 26.87 10.86
C ASN A 180 7.35 25.48 10.29
N GLY A 181 6.38 24.67 9.86
CA GLY A 181 6.65 23.31 9.38
C GLY A 181 6.97 22.30 10.49
N ASN A 182 6.62 22.64 11.73
CA ASN A 182 6.74 21.76 12.88
C ASN A 182 5.35 21.44 13.46
N SER A 183 5.26 20.42 14.30
CA SER A 183 4.07 20.13 15.11
C SER A 183 4.49 19.88 16.55
N ALA A 184 3.67 20.28 17.51
CA ALA A 184 3.93 20.09 18.93
C ALA A 184 2.96 19.08 19.54
N TYR A 185 3.44 18.22 20.43
CA TYR A 185 2.60 17.38 21.27
C TYR A 185 2.78 17.81 22.74
N GLN A 186 1.67 18.17 23.40
CA GLN A 186 1.68 18.63 24.79
C GLN A 186 1.70 17.44 25.75
N LEU A 187 2.66 17.44 26.67
CA LEU A 187 2.96 16.36 27.63
C LEU A 187 2.96 16.92 29.05
N GLY A 188 1.76 17.19 29.58
CA GLY A 188 1.63 17.78 30.92
C GLY A 188 2.37 19.12 31.01
N SER A 189 3.52 19.13 31.69
CA SER A 189 4.32 20.33 31.95
C SER A 189 5.30 20.76 30.86
N TYR A 190 5.51 19.94 29.83
CA TYR A 190 6.38 20.27 28.71
C TYR A 190 5.75 19.86 27.38
N ALA A 191 6.25 20.40 26.28
CA ALA A 191 5.82 20.05 24.93
C ALA A 191 7.01 19.56 24.10
N ILE A 192 6.74 18.59 23.24
CA ILE A 192 7.74 18.02 22.33
C ILE A 192 7.41 18.43 20.91
N VAL A 193 8.41 18.92 20.20
CA VAL A 193 8.28 19.48 18.86
C VAL A 193 8.86 18.50 17.84
N PHE A 194 8.06 18.23 16.82
CA PHE A 194 8.35 17.35 15.71
C PHE A 194 8.55 18.14 14.43
N ASN A 195 9.46 17.67 13.57
CA ASN A 195 9.56 18.14 12.20
C ASN A 195 8.45 17.49 11.34
N ASN A 196 7.64 18.27 10.63
CA ASN A 196 6.51 17.72 9.86
C ASN A 196 6.95 16.85 8.67
N ALA A 197 8.12 17.07 8.10
CA ALA A 197 8.64 16.29 6.98
C ALA A 197 9.25 14.96 7.45
N ALA A 198 10.13 14.99 8.45
CA ALA A 198 10.84 13.79 8.91
C ALA A 198 10.06 12.97 9.96
N GLY A 199 9.20 13.60 10.76
CA GLY A 199 8.52 12.96 11.89
C GLY A 199 9.39 12.69 13.12
N ASN A 200 10.64 13.17 13.12
CA ASN A 200 11.56 13.08 14.25
C ASN A 200 11.35 14.25 15.22
N VAL A 201 11.73 14.04 16.48
CA VAL A 201 11.73 15.12 17.49
C VAL A 201 12.94 16.01 17.27
N VAL A 202 12.71 17.32 17.29
CA VAL A 202 13.75 18.34 17.10
C VAL A 202 13.99 19.15 18.37
N GLN A 203 12.95 19.43 19.16
CA GLN A 203 13.05 20.30 20.33
C GLN A 203 12.11 19.85 21.44
N ARG A 204 12.47 20.25 22.66
CA ARG A 204 11.59 20.25 23.83
C ARG A 204 11.37 21.69 24.28
N CYS A 205 10.14 22.01 24.66
CA CYS A 205 9.77 23.30 25.23
C CYS A 205 9.18 23.08 26.62
N ASP A 206 9.74 23.72 27.64
CA ASP A 206 9.25 23.61 29.02
C ASP A 206 8.08 24.58 29.25
N THR A 207 6.92 24.22 28.69
CA THR A 207 5.67 24.96 28.81
C THR A 207 4.48 24.01 28.89
N ASN A 208 3.47 24.40 29.66
CA ASN A 208 2.24 23.63 29.87
C ASN A 208 1.22 23.82 28.74
N ASN A 209 1.44 24.80 27.86
CA ASN A 209 0.52 25.12 26.76
C ASN A 209 1.30 25.70 25.58
N LEU A 210 1.88 24.83 24.75
CA LEU A 210 2.54 25.27 23.52
C LEU A 210 1.52 25.46 22.39
N THR A 211 1.55 26.64 21.78
CA THR A 211 0.72 27.02 20.63
C THR A 211 1.60 27.64 19.55
N ALA A 212 1.05 27.78 18.34
CA ALA A 212 1.77 28.48 17.26
C ALA A 212 2.15 29.93 17.62
N ALA A 213 1.38 30.60 18.50
CA ALA A 213 1.60 31.99 18.87
C ALA A 213 2.75 32.19 19.88
N ASN A 214 2.93 31.27 20.82
CA ASN A 214 3.94 31.39 21.88
C ASN A 214 5.20 30.56 21.63
N TYR A 215 5.27 29.79 20.54
CA TYR A 215 6.43 28.94 20.25
C TYR A 215 7.73 29.74 20.12
N GLY A 216 7.71 30.92 19.50
CA GLY A 216 8.91 31.76 19.34
C GLY A 216 9.41 32.41 20.65
N SER A 217 8.59 32.48 21.68
CA SER A 217 8.92 33.05 23.00
C SER A 217 8.99 32.01 24.12
N SER A 218 8.73 30.74 23.81
CA SER A 218 8.79 29.64 24.78
C SER A 218 10.24 29.20 25.02
N ASN A 219 10.53 28.75 26.25
CA ASN A 219 11.83 28.19 26.57
C ASN A 219 11.99 26.81 25.90
N CYS A 220 12.52 26.80 24.69
CA CYS A 220 12.73 25.60 23.89
C CYS A 220 14.22 25.34 23.65
N TYR A 221 14.65 24.11 23.84
CA TYR A 221 16.01 23.66 23.56
C TYR A 221 16.03 22.49 22.57
N SER A 222 17.16 22.34 21.88
CA SER A 222 17.35 21.26 20.92
C SER A 222 17.39 19.91 21.64
N LEU A 223 16.53 18.99 21.20
CA LEU A 223 16.43 17.64 21.73
C LEU A 223 16.18 16.66 20.57
N PRO A 224 17.22 16.30 19.81
CA PRO A 224 17.10 15.26 18.79
C PRO A 224 16.74 13.93 19.47
N ALA A 225 15.60 13.35 19.09
CA ALA A 225 15.10 12.13 19.73
C ALA A 225 14.22 11.30 18.79
N TYR A 226 14.18 10.00 19.06
CA TYR A 226 13.14 9.11 18.54
C TYR A 226 12.02 8.97 19.56
N ILE A 227 10.81 8.71 19.06
CA ILE A 227 9.69 8.38 19.94
C ILE A 227 9.39 6.89 19.91
N VAL A 228 8.88 6.39 21.03
CA VAL A 228 8.18 5.12 21.07
C VAL A 228 6.78 5.36 21.59
N THR A 229 5.77 5.02 20.79
CA THR A 229 4.38 5.32 21.12
C THR A 229 3.47 4.15 20.82
N GLY A 230 2.35 4.11 21.52
CA GLY A 230 1.34 3.09 21.34
C GLY A 230 0.16 3.29 22.27
N TYR A 231 -0.82 2.42 22.10
CA TYR A 231 -2.02 2.37 22.91
C TYR A 231 -1.95 1.22 23.90
N ILE A 232 -2.46 1.47 25.10
CA ILE A 232 -2.64 0.46 26.14
C ILE A 232 -4.14 0.30 26.34
N SER A 233 -4.62 -0.93 26.17
CA SER A 233 -6.03 -1.30 26.33
C SER A 233 -6.16 -2.46 27.33
N GLY A 234 -7.36 -2.78 27.80
CA GLY A 234 -7.53 -3.92 28.71
C GLY A 234 -8.98 -4.28 29.00
N ALA A 235 -9.20 -5.53 29.43
CA ALA A 235 -10.51 -6.01 29.85
C ALA A 235 -10.82 -5.57 31.29
N VAL A 236 -11.99 -4.99 31.51
CA VAL A 236 -12.63 -4.88 32.82
C VAL A 236 -14.01 -5.50 32.74
N SER A 237 -14.25 -6.54 33.53
CA SER A 237 -15.58 -7.12 33.70
C SER A 237 -16.45 -6.31 34.67
N THR A 238 -15.87 -5.51 35.57
CA THR A 238 -16.59 -4.63 36.51
C THR A 238 -15.67 -3.53 37.06
N GLY A 239 -15.78 -2.28 36.60
CA GLY A 239 -15.08 -1.11 37.19
C GLY A 239 -14.13 -0.37 36.24
N THR A 240 -13.56 0.75 36.71
CA THR A 240 -12.53 1.51 35.98
C THR A 240 -11.29 0.65 35.80
N PRO A 241 -10.76 0.50 34.57
CA PRO A 241 -9.57 -0.32 34.37
C PRO A 241 -8.40 0.28 35.15
N LEU A 242 -7.82 -0.52 36.05
CA LEU A 242 -6.56 -0.18 36.73
C LEU A 242 -5.46 -0.30 35.69
N LEU A 243 -5.26 0.80 34.99
CA LEU A 243 -4.31 0.91 33.90
C LEU A 243 -2.91 1.23 34.47
N PRO A 244 -1.83 0.90 33.75
CA PRO A 244 -0.48 1.24 34.15
C PRO A 244 -0.35 2.74 34.41
N THR A 245 0.38 3.09 35.48
CA THR A 245 0.59 4.49 35.87
C THR A 245 1.91 5.07 35.36
N GLY A 246 2.75 4.25 34.72
CA GLY A 246 4.00 4.72 34.15
C GLY A 246 4.63 3.71 33.21
N ILE A 247 5.75 4.11 32.62
CA ILE A 247 6.59 3.26 31.79
C ILE A 247 7.94 3.10 32.49
N ASN A 248 8.53 1.91 32.44
CA ASN A 248 9.88 1.63 32.87
C ASN A 248 10.79 1.46 31.64
N THR A 249 11.81 2.31 31.59
CA THR A 249 12.81 2.42 30.52
C THR A 249 14.23 2.10 31.00
N SER A 250 14.38 1.54 32.20
CA SER A 250 15.68 1.21 32.81
C SER A 250 16.52 0.21 31.99
N GLN A 251 15.86 -0.58 31.14
CA GLN A 251 16.51 -1.55 30.26
C GLN A 251 16.81 -0.99 28.86
N ILE A 252 16.66 0.32 28.65
CA ILE A 252 17.04 0.98 27.40
C ILE A 252 18.48 1.46 27.50
N ALA A 253 19.30 1.02 26.55
CA ALA A 253 20.64 1.51 26.32
C ALA A 253 20.66 2.31 25.01
N VAL A 254 21.15 3.55 25.08
CA VAL A 254 21.39 4.39 23.93
C VAL A 254 22.88 4.31 23.58
N THR A 255 23.19 4.12 22.30
CA THR A 255 24.57 4.01 21.80
C THR A 255 24.94 5.27 21.00
N GLY A 256 26.01 5.96 21.41
CA GLY A 256 26.65 7.03 20.65
C GLY A 256 27.32 8.10 21.53
N PRO A 257 28.07 9.05 20.94
CA PRO A 257 28.83 10.06 21.66
C PRO A 257 27.95 11.22 22.18
N GLY A 258 28.01 11.55 23.47
CA GLY A 258 27.40 12.75 24.05
C GLY A 258 26.63 12.50 25.35
N GLY A 259 26.50 13.54 26.18
CA GLY A 259 25.69 13.51 27.39
C GLY A 259 24.22 13.30 27.04
N LEU A 260 23.68 12.13 27.38
CA LEU A 260 22.31 11.77 27.06
C LEU A 260 21.35 12.47 28.03
N HIS A 261 20.34 13.15 27.47
CA HIS A 261 19.20 13.59 28.28
C HIS A 261 18.44 12.34 28.78
N ALA A 262 17.79 12.46 29.93
CA ALA A 262 17.00 11.37 30.47
C ALA A 262 15.82 11.00 29.55
N ILE A 263 15.58 9.71 29.39
CA ILE A 263 14.39 9.20 28.69
C ILE A 263 13.16 9.67 29.47
N SER A 264 12.22 10.30 28.77
CA SER A 264 11.01 10.86 29.37
C SER A 264 9.80 10.19 28.75
N CYS A 265 8.91 9.62 29.57
CA CYS A 265 7.67 9.02 29.10
C CYS A 265 6.46 9.66 29.78
N THR A 266 5.38 9.80 29.03
CA THR A 266 4.06 10.09 29.58
C THR A 266 3.11 8.94 29.34
N ILE A 267 2.07 8.88 30.15
CA ILE A 267 0.85 8.13 29.87
C ILE A 267 -0.33 9.09 30.06
N GLY A 268 -1.21 9.15 29.06
CA GLY A 268 -2.43 9.94 29.09
C GLY A 268 -3.63 9.17 28.56
N GLN A 269 -4.81 9.78 28.62
CA GLN A 269 -6.01 9.22 28.00
C GLN A 269 -5.83 9.19 26.48
N ALA A 270 -6.22 8.08 25.84
CA ALA A 270 -6.35 8.08 24.38
C ALA A 270 -7.52 8.98 24.00
N LEU A 271 -7.34 9.81 22.97
CA LEU A 271 -8.38 10.74 22.50
C LEU A 271 -8.84 10.33 21.11
N ASP A 272 -10.14 10.35 20.88
CA ASP A 272 -10.74 10.14 19.56
C ASP A 272 -10.30 11.24 18.59
N GLN A 273 -9.85 10.85 17.40
CA GLN A 273 -9.25 11.78 16.45
C GLN A 273 -10.22 12.81 15.85
N ASN A 274 -11.53 12.55 15.92
CA ASN A 274 -12.56 13.41 15.33
C ASN A 274 -13.18 14.34 16.37
N SER A 275 -13.43 13.82 17.58
CA SER A 275 -14.13 14.51 18.65
C SER A 275 -13.22 15.05 19.75
N SER A 276 -11.92 14.69 19.74
CA SER A 276 -10.95 15.02 20.80
C SER A 276 -11.39 14.56 22.21
N SER A 277 -12.37 13.66 22.29
CA SER A 277 -12.90 13.15 23.55
C SER A 277 -12.13 11.91 24.00
N PRO A 278 -11.94 11.69 25.32
CA PRO A 278 -11.30 10.50 25.83
C PRO A 278 -12.02 9.21 25.41
N ILE A 279 -11.25 8.22 24.96
CA ILE A 279 -11.75 6.88 24.62
C ILE A 279 -11.72 6.03 25.89
N PRO A 280 -12.87 5.62 26.44
CA PRO A 280 -12.91 4.87 27.70
C PRO A 280 -12.14 3.54 27.58
N GLY A 281 -11.25 3.29 28.56
CA GLY A 281 -10.48 2.04 28.63
C GLY A 281 -9.24 1.98 27.73
N TYR A 282 -8.89 3.08 27.06
CA TYR A 282 -7.68 3.19 26.25
C TYR A 282 -6.80 4.32 26.77
N LEU A 283 -5.51 4.01 26.97
CA LEU A 283 -4.47 5.00 27.22
C LEU A 283 -3.56 5.12 26.01
N TYR A 284 -2.97 6.29 25.87
CA TYR A 284 -1.90 6.54 24.93
C TYR A 284 -0.64 6.86 25.72
N TYR A 285 0.46 6.19 25.38
CA TYR A 285 1.75 6.48 25.96
C TYR A 285 2.70 6.99 24.89
N LEU A 286 3.59 7.89 25.30
CA LEU A 286 4.64 8.44 24.46
C LEU A 286 5.92 8.52 25.26
N CYS A 287 6.94 7.83 24.79
CA CYS A 287 8.30 7.90 25.30
C CYS A 287 9.17 8.64 24.31
N VAL A 288 9.94 9.62 24.80
CA VAL A 288 10.97 10.33 24.06
C VAL A 288 12.31 9.74 24.47
N ILE A 289 13.05 9.22 23.50
CA ILE A 289 14.38 8.64 23.69
C ILE A 289 15.39 9.60 23.05
N PRO A 290 16.08 10.43 23.85
CA PRO A 290 17.08 11.36 23.35
C PRO A 290 18.22 10.62 22.67
N MET A 291 18.63 11.13 21.51
CA MET A 291 19.64 10.52 20.68
C MET A 291 20.80 11.47 20.41
N PRO A 292 22.04 10.95 20.34
CA PRO A 292 23.15 11.68 19.78
C PRO A 292 22.83 12.17 18.37
N ALA A 293 23.15 13.42 18.08
CA ALA A 293 23.01 13.99 16.76
C ALA A 293 24.18 14.90 16.42
N THR A 294 24.45 15.02 15.13
CA THR A 294 25.40 15.97 14.57
C THR A 294 24.63 17.07 13.86
N VAL A 295 25.06 18.32 14.03
CA VAL A 295 24.52 19.45 13.29
C VAL A 295 25.51 19.79 12.18
N ASP A 296 25.03 19.80 10.94
CA ASP A 296 25.82 20.32 9.82
C ASP A 296 25.99 21.83 10.00
N ALA A 297 27.24 22.28 10.16
CA ALA A 297 27.57 23.68 10.39
C ALA A 297 27.22 24.60 9.20
N THR A 298 27.07 24.05 8.00
CA THR A 298 26.78 24.80 6.77
C THR A 298 25.28 24.90 6.52
N THR A 299 24.56 23.80 6.71
CA THR A 299 23.11 23.72 6.40
C THR A 299 22.21 23.86 7.62
N GLY A 300 22.76 23.76 8.83
CA GLY A 300 22.01 23.73 10.09
C GLY A 300 21.19 22.45 10.28
N VAL A 301 21.30 21.47 9.38
CA VAL A 301 20.53 20.23 9.44
C VAL A 301 21.04 19.36 10.57
N THR A 302 20.14 18.97 11.48
CA THR A 302 20.44 18.05 12.57
C THR A 302 20.18 16.62 12.12
N THR A 303 21.20 15.78 12.17
CA THR A 303 21.12 14.36 11.80
C THR A 303 21.37 13.50 13.03
N ILE A 304 20.41 12.64 13.37
CA ILE A 304 20.57 11.67 14.45
C ILE A 304 21.57 10.60 13.99
N THR A 305 22.58 10.31 14.82
CA THR A 305 23.68 9.38 14.50
C THR A 305 23.75 8.16 15.41
N GLY A 306 23.00 8.16 16.51
CA GLY A 306 22.94 7.03 17.44
C GLY A 306 21.82 6.03 17.12
N THR A 307 21.88 4.88 17.79
CA THR A 307 20.77 3.91 17.86
C THR A 307 20.51 3.53 19.32
N TRP A 308 19.32 3.02 19.62
CA TRP A 308 19.00 2.51 20.96
C TRP A 308 18.53 1.06 20.90
N SER A 309 18.77 0.32 21.98
CA SER A 309 18.35 -1.07 22.14
C SER A 309 17.81 -1.26 23.55
N GLY A 310 16.89 -2.21 23.75
CA GLY A 310 16.37 -2.48 25.08
C GLY A 310 14.92 -2.92 25.10
N THR A 311 14.34 -2.94 26.29
CA THR A 311 12.94 -3.34 26.51
C THR A 311 12.19 -2.23 27.21
N ILE A 312 10.95 -1.98 26.77
CA ILE A 312 10.02 -1.07 27.43
C ILE A 312 9.07 -1.90 28.26
N ARG A 313 8.87 -1.53 29.52
CA ARG A 313 7.98 -2.23 30.45
C ARG A 313 6.90 -1.28 30.94
N LEU A 314 5.67 -1.78 31.12
CA LEU A 314 4.63 -1.02 31.80
C LEU A 314 4.90 -1.06 33.32
N GLY A 315 4.88 0.11 33.95
CA GLY A 315 5.13 0.30 35.38
C GLY A 315 3.84 0.63 36.13
N GLY A 316 3.82 0.29 37.42
CA GLY A 316 2.69 0.56 38.31
C GLY A 316 1.42 -0.22 37.95
N VAL A 317 1.57 -1.36 37.26
CA VAL A 317 0.49 -2.33 37.11
C VAL A 317 0.30 -3.02 38.47
N PRO A 318 -0.93 -3.06 39.03
CA PRO A 318 -1.16 -3.68 40.34
C PRO A 318 -0.73 -5.15 40.36
N THR A 319 0.07 -5.53 41.36
CA THR A 319 0.53 -6.91 41.54
C THR A 319 -0.31 -7.72 42.53
N THR A 320 -1.36 -7.12 43.11
CA THR A 320 -2.27 -7.77 44.06
C THR A 320 -3.32 -8.66 43.39
N GLY A 321 -3.33 -8.74 42.05
CA GLY A 321 -4.27 -9.54 41.27
C GLY A 321 -3.58 -10.47 40.26
N ASN A 322 -4.37 -11.10 39.39
CA ASN A 322 -3.89 -12.00 38.35
C ASN A 322 -3.72 -11.27 37.01
N TYR A 323 -2.91 -10.22 36.98
CA TYR A 323 -2.75 -9.40 35.77
C TYR A 323 -1.57 -9.88 34.93
N ILE A 324 -1.73 -9.82 33.61
CA ILE A 324 -0.67 -10.04 32.63
C ILE A 324 -0.68 -8.89 31.62
N VAL A 325 0.50 -8.48 31.20
CA VAL A 325 0.67 -7.52 30.11
C VAL A 325 1.01 -8.32 28.85
N CYS A 326 0.19 -8.14 27.84
CA CYS A 326 0.33 -8.73 26.53
C CYS A 326 0.69 -7.63 25.54
N ARG A 327 1.54 -7.94 24.56
CA ARG A 327 1.86 -7.03 23.47
C ARG A 327 1.22 -7.52 22.18
N PHE A 328 0.76 -6.58 21.37
CA PHE A 328 0.39 -6.89 20.00
C PHE A 328 1.67 -7.06 19.18
N GLN A 329 1.79 -8.18 18.47
CA GLN A 329 2.89 -8.41 17.55
C GLN A 329 2.36 -8.57 16.15
N TYR A 330 2.95 -7.84 15.21
CA TYR A 330 2.57 -7.90 13.82
C TYR A 330 3.48 -8.88 13.07
N ALA A 331 3.00 -9.43 11.96
CA ALA A 331 3.83 -10.30 11.13
C ALA A 331 4.97 -9.47 10.50
N THR A 332 6.21 -9.95 10.66
CA THR A 332 7.36 -9.34 9.99
C THR A 332 7.25 -9.53 8.49
N SER A 333 7.61 -8.50 7.73
CA SER A 333 7.58 -8.49 6.26
C SER A 333 8.85 -7.83 5.71
N SER A 334 8.96 -7.70 4.39
CA SER A 334 10.03 -6.93 3.75
C SER A 334 10.05 -5.45 4.15
N THR A 335 8.93 -4.91 4.66
CA THR A 335 8.79 -3.51 5.08
C THR A 335 8.62 -3.33 6.59
N VAL A 336 8.29 -4.41 7.32
CA VAL A 336 8.09 -4.42 8.78
C VAL A 336 9.14 -5.30 9.42
N ASN A 337 10.17 -4.68 10.02
CA ASN A 337 11.19 -5.39 10.79
C ASN A 337 10.69 -5.77 12.19
N SER A 338 11.51 -6.53 12.93
CA SER A 338 11.19 -6.96 14.30
C SER A 338 10.85 -5.81 15.25
N ASN A 339 11.52 -4.66 15.12
CA ASN A 339 11.25 -3.50 15.97
C ASN A 339 9.85 -2.91 15.69
N LEU A 340 9.51 -2.72 14.41
CA LEU A 340 8.19 -2.25 13.99
C LEU A 340 7.08 -3.24 14.37
N ALA A 341 7.38 -4.54 14.28
CA ALA A 341 6.48 -5.61 14.67
C ALA A 341 6.28 -5.76 16.20
N ASN A 342 6.86 -4.87 17.02
CA ASN A 342 6.83 -4.93 18.48
C ASN A 342 7.39 -6.25 19.04
N VAL A 343 8.50 -6.72 18.46
CA VAL A 343 9.29 -7.83 18.98
C VAL A 343 10.38 -7.26 19.87
N GLN A 344 10.21 -7.42 21.18
CA GLN A 344 11.22 -6.99 22.18
C GLN A 344 12.00 -8.18 22.74
N PRO A 345 13.29 -8.00 23.10
CA PRO A 345 14.02 -6.72 23.17
C PRO A 345 14.24 -6.06 21.81
N TYR A 346 14.05 -4.74 21.74
CA TYR A 346 14.35 -3.95 20.55
C TYR A 346 15.86 -3.92 20.33
N SER A 347 16.28 -3.94 19.06
CA SER A 347 17.68 -3.99 18.67
C SER A 347 17.99 -2.94 17.62
N LEU A 348 19.02 -2.12 17.90
CA LEU A 348 19.58 -1.11 16.98
C LEU A 348 18.50 -0.25 16.31
N VAL A 349 17.60 0.30 17.12
CA VAL A 349 16.51 1.15 16.63
C VAL A 349 17.09 2.49 16.16
N ASP A 350 16.81 2.81 14.89
CA ASP A 350 17.32 3.97 14.15
C ASP A 350 16.19 4.94 13.73
N ARG A 351 14.99 4.77 14.30
CA ARG A 351 13.78 5.51 13.93
C ARG A 351 12.77 5.55 15.07
N SER A 352 11.81 6.45 14.95
CA SER A 352 10.62 6.46 15.79
C SER A 352 9.79 5.19 15.54
N LEU A 353 9.31 4.58 16.62
CA LEU A 353 8.42 3.42 16.61
C LEU A 353 7.03 3.84 17.05
N ASP A 354 6.06 3.68 16.17
CA ASP A 354 4.63 3.76 16.42
C ASP A 354 4.03 2.35 16.55
N ASP A 355 2.75 2.26 16.90
CA ASP A 355 2.00 1.01 17.05
C ASP A 355 2.61 -0.02 18.02
N GLN A 356 3.34 0.45 19.03
CA GLN A 356 3.87 -0.40 20.10
C GLN A 356 2.78 -0.66 21.15
N ASN A 357 1.73 -1.36 20.72
CA ASN A 357 0.48 -1.50 21.47
C ASN A 357 0.54 -2.62 22.52
N TYR A 358 -0.13 -2.41 23.66
CA TYR A 358 -0.27 -3.40 24.73
C TYR A 358 -1.74 -3.64 25.11
N TYR A 359 -1.97 -4.84 25.63
CA TYR A 359 -3.24 -5.28 26.18
C TYR A 359 -3.02 -5.83 27.59
N VAL A 360 -3.68 -5.25 28.58
CA VAL A 360 -3.66 -5.73 29.97
C VAL A 360 -4.85 -6.66 30.16
N ALA A 361 -4.57 -7.92 30.51
CA ALA A 361 -5.58 -8.93 30.72
C ALA A 361 -5.53 -9.47 32.15
N THR A 362 -6.64 -10.03 32.61
CA THR A 362 -6.66 -10.90 33.79
C THR A 362 -6.51 -12.35 33.33
N SER A 363 -5.56 -13.09 33.92
CA SER A 363 -5.28 -14.48 33.55
C SER A 363 -4.66 -15.22 34.72
N SER A 364 -5.31 -16.28 35.19
CA SER A 364 -4.75 -17.17 36.22
C SER A 364 -3.68 -18.11 35.65
N ALA A 365 -3.80 -18.51 34.39
CA ALA A 365 -2.87 -19.40 33.70
C ALA A 365 -1.60 -18.70 33.18
N GLY A 366 -1.57 -17.37 33.15
CA GLY A 366 -0.42 -16.59 32.65
C GLY A 366 -0.32 -16.54 31.12
N SER A 367 -1.36 -16.98 30.40
CA SER A 367 -1.44 -16.94 28.94
C SER A 367 -2.20 -15.71 28.45
N CYS A 368 -1.69 -15.09 27.38
CA CYS A 368 -2.30 -13.92 26.75
C CYS A 368 -3.48 -14.31 25.84
N PRO A 369 -4.59 -13.55 25.88
CA PRO A 369 -5.75 -13.84 25.06
C PRO A 369 -5.56 -13.38 23.61
N THR A 370 -6.27 -14.00 22.68
CA THR A 370 -6.52 -13.42 21.36
C THR A 370 -7.60 -12.36 21.49
N VAL A 371 -7.29 -11.13 21.08
CA VAL A 371 -8.25 -10.01 21.14
C VAL A 371 -9.08 -10.03 19.87
N THR A 372 -10.39 -10.24 20.00
CA THR A 372 -11.34 -10.24 18.89
C THR A 372 -12.13 -8.93 18.85
N THR A 373 -12.16 -8.27 17.70
CA THR A 373 -12.98 -7.07 17.47
C THR A 373 -14.40 -7.47 17.08
N THR A 374 -15.39 -6.75 17.63
CA THR A 374 -16.82 -6.95 17.33
C THR A 374 -17.31 -6.06 16.19
N THR A 375 -16.42 -5.37 15.47
CA THR A 375 -16.78 -4.50 14.34
C THR A 375 -17.14 -5.33 13.10
N ALA A 376 -17.89 -4.72 12.17
CA ALA A 376 -18.41 -5.37 10.97
C ALA A 376 -17.34 -6.01 10.05
N GLN A 377 -16.07 -5.62 10.19
CA GLN A 377 -14.95 -6.22 9.46
C GLN A 377 -14.40 -7.50 10.09
N GLY A 378 -14.71 -7.82 11.36
CA GLY A 378 -14.27 -9.03 12.06
C GLY A 378 -12.74 -9.26 12.07
N GLY A 379 -12.09 -9.17 13.23
CA GLY A 379 -10.64 -9.41 13.32
C GLY A 379 -10.25 -10.05 14.64
N SER A 380 -9.39 -11.07 14.58
CA SER A 380 -8.77 -11.67 15.77
C SER A 380 -7.27 -11.41 15.71
N VAL A 381 -6.73 -10.69 16.69
CA VAL A 381 -5.30 -10.42 16.79
C VAL A 381 -4.74 -11.18 17.98
N ALA A 382 -3.83 -12.11 17.70
CA ALA A 382 -3.11 -12.84 18.75
C ALA A 382 -2.20 -11.85 19.50
N THR A 383 -2.14 -12.00 20.83
CA THR A 383 -1.23 -11.21 21.66
C THR A 383 -0.18 -12.12 22.30
N THR A 384 1.03 -11.61 22.47
CA THR A 384 2.15 -12.34 23.04
C THR A 384 2.41 -11.84 24.45
N ARG A 385 2.76 -12.74 25.38
CA ARG A 385 3.09 -12.36 26.76
C ARG A 385 4.32 -11.45 26.80
N HIS A 386 4.15 -10.30 27.44
CA HIS A 386 5.20 -9.30 27.63
C HIS A 386 5.65 -9.20 29.08
N GLN A 387 4.71 -9.09 30.03
CA GLN A 387 5.02 -9.07 31.46
C GLN A 387 4.03 -9.93 32.26
N ASP A 388 4.54 -10.57 33.31
CA ASP A 388 3.73 -11.28 34.31
C ASP A 388 3.60 -10.44 35.59
N CYS A 389 2.40 -9.94 35.86
CA CYS A 389 2.10 -9.11 37.03
C CYS A 389 1.32 -9.87 38.10
N ARG A 390 1.23 -11.21 37.99
CA ARG A 390 0.46 -12.00 38.96
C ARG A 390 1.15 -11.95 40.33
N SER A 391 0.35 -11.85 41.39
CA SER A 391 0.83 -11.85 42.79
C SER A 391 1.70 -13.06 43.12
N SER A 392 1.43 -14.21 42.50
CA SER A 392 2.17 -15.46 42.69
C SER A 392 3.58 -15.46 42.08
N THR A 393 3.90 -14.49 41.22
CA THR A 393 5.14 -14.49 40.42
C THR A 393 5.93 -13.18 40.50
N SER A 394 5.60 -12.25 41.40
CA SER A 394 6.20 -10.90 41.42
C SER A 394 7.45 -10.79 42.32
N PRO A 395 8.67 -10.70 41.77
CA PRO A 395 9.81 -10.09 42.46
C PRO A 395 9.79 -8.57 42.30
N SER A 396 10.36 -7.86 43.27
CA SER A 396 10.39 -6.39 43.36
C SER A 396 11.42 -5.70 42.45
N THR A 397 12.24 -6.46 41.73
CA THR A 397 13.38 -5.95 40.92
C THR A 397 13.57 -6.79 39.65
N ALA A 398 12.93 -6.42 38.54
CA ALA A 398 12.69 -7.37 37.45
C ALA A 398 13.44 -7.06 36.14
N THR A 399 14.57 -7.75 35.93
CA THR A 399 15.19 -7.96 34.60
C THR A 399 14.58 -9.19 33.87
N ASP A 400 13.64 -9.91 34.49
CA ASP A 400 13.26 -11.30 34.19
C ASP A 400 11.87 -11.49 33.55
N GLY A 401 11.18 -10.41 33.19
CA GLY A 401 9.84 -10.49 32.56
C GLY A 401 8.66 -10.29 33.52
N THR A 402 8.93 -9.92 34.77
CA THR A 402 7.89 -9.60 35.76
C THR A 402 7.60 -8.09 35.85
N CYS A 403 6.50 -7.71 36.50
CA CYS A 403 6.05 -6.32 36.54
C CYS A 403 6.82 -5.48 37.57
N PRO A 404 7.37 -4.32 37.16
CA PRO A 404 8.07 -3.44 38.09
C PRO A 404 7.13 -2.88 39.15
N ALA A 405 7.55 -2.96 40.42
CA ALA A 405 6.78 -2.49 41.57
C ALA A 405 6.57 -0.97 41.61
N THR A 406 7.41 -0.20 40.91
CA THR A 406 7.37 1.27 40.86
C THR A 406 7.31 1.78 39.41
N ASN A 407 6.74 2.97 39.22
CA ASN A 407 6.94 3.74 37.99
C ASN A 407 8.36 4.30 37.99
N PHE A 408 9.05 4.23 36.86
CA PHE A 408 10.44 4.73 36.76
C PHE A 408 10.56 6.05 36.00
N ASN A 409 9.48 6.50 35.36
CA ASN A 409 9.44 7.77 34.67
C ASN A 409 8.48 8.71 35.40
N THR A 410 9.03 9.51 36.30
CA THR A 410 8.42 10.81 36.65
C THR A 410 8.83 11.80 35.57
N PRO A 411 7.92 12.60 34.99
CA PRO A 411 8.32 13.69 34.11
C PRO A 411 9.26 14.61 34.89
N SER A 412 10.52 14.69 34.46
CA SER A 412 11.48 15.68 34.98
C SER A 412 11.18 17.04 34.38
#